data_AF-A0A2L2NAV3-F1
#
_entry.id   AF-A0A2L2NAV3-F1
#
_cell.length_a   1.000
_cell.length_b   1.000
_cell.length_c   1.000
_cell.angle_alpha   90.00
_cell.angle_beta   90.00
_cell.angle_gamma   90.00
#
_symmetry.space_group_name_H-M   'P 1'
#
loop_
_entity.id
_entity.type
_entity.pdbx_description
1 polymer ?
#
loop_
_entity_poly.entity_id
_entity_poly.type
_entity_poly.pdbx_seq_one_letter_code
_entity_poly.pdbx_strand_id
1 'polypeptide(L)' 'MLYKSNKDLPLDIQTRLSEAYQDLYRAAFNSAIHWYGEASKAHKVALSAVKMQSAMERNALVSS' A
#
# COMPACT_ATOMS: atom_id res chain seq x y z
N MET A 1 9.83 0.17 12.18
CA MET A 1 10.70 -0.12 11.02
C MET A 1 10.07 0.52 9.80
N LEU A 2 10.80 1.32 9.02
CA LEU A 2 10.30 1.94 7.79
C LEU A 2 10.80 1.16 6.59
N TYR A 3 9.94 0.91 5.61
CA TYR A 3 10.33 0.27 4.35
C TYR A 3 11.08 1.28 3.48
N LYS A 4 12.30 0.92 3.05
CA LYS A 4 13.16 1.81 2.24
C LYS A 4 12.97 1.57 0.75
N SER A 5 12.74 0.31 0.38
CA SER A 5 12.46 -0.16 -0.97
C SER A 5 11.26 -1.11 -0.97
N ASN A 6 10.68 -1.33 -2.16
CA ASN A 6 9.64 -2.34 -2.37
C ASN A 6 10.15 -3.77 -2.08
N LYS A 7 11.46 -4.01 -2.22
CA LYS A 7 12.10 -5.28 -1.83
C LYS A 7 12.06 -5.56 -0.32
N ASP A 8 11.85 -4.53 0.49
CA ASP A 8 11.75 -4.65 1.94
C ASP A 8 10.32 -4.98 2.42
N LEU A 9 9.32 -4.92 1.52
CA LEU A 9 7.94 -5.19 1.86
C LEU A 9 7.73 -6.65 2.24
N PRO A 10 6.65 -7.00 2.97
CA PRO A 10 6.30 -8.40 3.20
C PRO A 10 6.15 -9.16 1.88
N LEU A 11 6.59 -10.43 1.86
CA LEU A 11 6.63 -11.23 0.63
C LEU A 11 5.25 -11.36 -0.03
N ASP A 12 4.18 -11.43 0.77
CA ASP A 12 2.81 -11.47 0.24
C ASP A 12 2.43 -10.16 -0.49
N ILE A 13 2.96 -9.02 -0.05
CA ILE A 13 2.73 -7.73 -0.72
C ILE A 13 3.54 -7.64 -2.01
N GLN A 14 4.80 -8.09 -1.99
CA GLN A 14 5.69 -8.10 -3.16
C GLN A 14 5.13 -8.96 -4.30
N THR A 15 4.51 -10.10 -3.95
CA THR A 15 4.01 -11.07 -4.95
C THR A 15 2.62 -10.74 -5.47
N ARG A 16 1.78 -10.05 -4.68
CA ARG A 16 0.37 -9.79 -5.03
C ARG A 16 0.14 -8.44 -5.68
N LEU A 17 1.01 -7.46 -5.45
CA LEU A 17 0.82 -6.08 -5.91
C LEU A 17 1.75 -5.78 -7.09
N SER A 18 1.28 -4.98 -8.04
CA SER A 18 2.14 -4.35 -9.05
C SER A 18 3.09 -3.34 -8.40
N GLU A 19 4.17 -2.95 -9.09
CA GLU A 19 5.17 -2.01 -8.57
C GLU A 19 4.54 -0.67 -8.10
N ALA A 20 3.61 -0.12 -8.88
CA ALA A 20 2.89 1.11 -8.50
C ALA A 20 2.08 0.97 -7.19
N TYR A 21 1.42 -0.18 -6.99
CA TYR A 21 0.69 -0.44 -5.75
C TYR A 21 1.63 -0.77 -4.58
N GLN A 22 2.81 -1.33 -4.84
CA GLN A 22 3.85 -1.51 -3.82
C GLN A 22 4.39 -0.17 -3.34
N ASP A 23 4.62 0.79 -4.25
CA ASP A 23 5.04 2.14 -3.89
C ASP A 23 3.99 2.87 -3.05
N LEU A 24 2.71 2.79 -3.45
CA LEU A 24 1.60 3.35 -2.67
C LEU A 24 1.51 2.70 -1.30
N TYR A 25 1.59 1.37 -1.24
CA TYR A 25 1.57 0.62 0.02
C TYR A 25 2.70 1.09 0.95
N ARG A 26 3.93 1.17 0.42
CA ARG A 26 5.14 1.58 1.15
C ARG A 26 4.99 2.99 1.71
N ALA A 27 4.53 3.94 0.90
CA ALA A 27 4.31 5.31 1.33
C ALA A 27 3.24 5.40 2.43
N ALA A 28 2.10 4.73 2.24
CA ALA A 28 1.01 4.72 3.21
C ALA A 28 1.41 4.04 4.52
N PHE A 29 2.13 2.91 4.46
CA PHE A 29 2.65 2.23 5.66
C PHE A 29 3.61 3.12 6.43
N ASN A 30 4.60 3.71 5.75
CA ASN A 30 5.62 4.55 6.38
C ASN A 30 5.00 5.80 7.03
N SER A 31 3.97 6.37 6.43
CA SER A 31 3.19 7.44 7.04
C SER A 31 2.42 6.93 8.26
N ALA A 32 1.68 5.83 8.12
CA ALA A 32 0.84 5.31 9.20
C ALA A 32 1.65 4.83 10.42
N ILE A 33 2.82 4.21 10.22
CA ILE A 33 3.67 3.76 11.33
C ILE A 33 4.26 4.93 12.11
N HIS A 34 4.49 6.07 11.46
CA HIS A 34 4.94 7.29 12.12
C HIS A 34 3.87 7.84 13.08
N TRP A 35 2.60 7.80 12.68
CA TRP A 35 1.49 8.31 13.50
C TRP A 35 0.98 7.34 14.56
N TYR A 36 0.82 6.07 14.20
CA TYR A 36 0.18 5.08 15.07
C TYR A 36 1.17 4.29 15.92
N GLY A 37 2.45 4.23 15.55
CA GLY A 37 3.46 3.41 16.23
C GLY A 37 3.21 1.89 16.17
N GLU A 38 2.14 1.44 15.51
CA GLU A 38 1.69 0.05 15.49
C GLU A 38 1.68 -0.50 14.06
N ALA A 39 2.54 -1.51 13.81
CA ALA A 39 2.67 -2.11 12.49
C ALA A 39 1.36 -2.72 11.97
N SER A 40 0.58 -3.36 12.84
CA SER A 40 -0.69 -3.98 12.47
C SER A 40 -1.67 -2.95 11.88
N LYS A 41 -1.76 -1.76 12.47
CA LYS A 41 -2.58 -0.65 11.99
C LYS A 41 -2.01 -0.06 10.71
N ALA A 42 -0.69 0.13 10.65
CA ALA A 42 -0.03 0.66 9.46
C ALA A 42 -0.25 -0.23 8.23
N HIS A 43 -0.20 -1.56 8.38
CA HIS A 43 -0.55 -2.51 7.32
C HIS A 43 -2.00 -2.38 6.86
N LYS A 44 -2.96 -2.23 7.79
CA LYS A 44 -4.37 -2.04 7.45
C LYS A 44 -4.59 -0.76 6.65
N VAL A 45 -3.97 0.34 7.07
CA VAL A 45 -4.03 1.63 6.36
C VAL A 45 -3.46 1.51 4.94
N ALA A 46 -2.27 0.91 4.81
CA ALA A 46 -1.63 0.71 3.51
C ALA A 46 -2.46 -0.17 2.57
N LEU A 47 -3.04 -1.28 3.06
CA LEU A 47 -3.93 -2.13 2.27
C LEU A 47 -5.20 -1.39 1.83
N SER A 48 -5.78 -0.56 2.71
CA SER A 48 -6.96 0.25 2.36
C SER A 48 -6.64 1.26 1.26
N ALA A 49 -5.48 1.92 1.32
CA ALA A 49 -5.04 2.85 0.28
C ALA A 49 -4.93 2.16 -1.10
N VAL A 50 -4.31 0.98 -1.15
CA VAL A 50 -4.21 0.18 -2.40
C VAL A 50 -5.58 -0.24 -2.92
N LYS A 51 -6.49 -0.68 -2.03
CA LYS A 51 -7.87 -1.04 -2.41
C LYS A 51 -8.65 0.14 -2.97
N MET A 52 -8.49 1.33 -2.39
CA MET A 52 -9.15 2.54 -2.88
C MET A 52 -8.62 2.93 -4.26
N GLN A 53 -7.30 2.96 -4.44
CA GLN A 53 -6.69 3.32 -5.72
C GLN A 53 -7.11 2.35 -6.84
N SER A 54 -7.06 1.05 -6.58
CA SER A 54 -7.50 0.04 -7.57
C SER A 54 -8.99 0.14 -7.91
N ALA A 55 -9.86 0.44 -6.94
CA ALA A 55 -11.27 0.68 -7.20
C ALA A 55 -11.50 1.94 -8.07
N MET A 56 -10.75 3.02 -7.81
CA MET A 56 -10.83 4.25 -8.60
C MET A 56 -10.36 4.04 -10.04
N GLU A 57 -9.24 3.36 -10.24
CA GLU A 57 -8.72 3.04 -11.58
C GLU A 57 -9.69 2.15 -12.37
N ARG A 58 -10.27 1.14 -11.72
CA ARG A 58 -11.30 0.31 -12.34
C ARG A 58 -12.51 1.15 -12.77
N ASN A 59 -12.96 2.09 -11.93
CA ASN A 59 -14.11 2.94 -12.26
C ASN A 59 -13.81 3.90 -13.42
N ALA A 60 -12.59 4.45 -13.45
CA ALA A 60 -12.13 5.31 -14.55
C ALA A 60 -12.15 4.58 -15.90
N LEU A 61 -11.74 3.31 -15.93
CA LEU A 61 -11.74 2.47 -17.13
C LEU A 61 -13.15 2.04 -17.60
N VAL A 62 -14.13 1.98 -16.69
CA VAL A 62 -15.53 1.64 -17.02
C VAL A 62 -16.29 2.87 -17.52
N SER A 63 -15.84 4.07 -17.18
CA SER A 63 -16.49 5.35 -17.52
C SER A 63 -15.92 6.01 -18.79
N SER A 64 -14.91 5.39 -19.42
CA SER A 64 -14.19 5.89 -20.60
C SER A 64 -14.65 5.27 -21.91
#